data_AF-D9ST52-F1
#
_entry.id   AF-D9ST52-F1
#
_cell.length_a   1.000
_cell.length_b   1.000
_cell.length_c   1.000
_cell.angle_alpha   90.00
_cell.angle_beta   90.00
_cell.angle_gamma   90.00
#
_symmetry.space_group_name_H-M   'P 1'
#
loop_
_entity.id
_entity.type
_entity.pdbx_description
1 polymer ?
#
loop_
_entity_poly.entity_id
_entity_poly.type
_entity_poly.pdbx_seq_one_letter_code
_entity_poly.pdbx_strand_id
1 'polypeptide(L)'
;MILSLYSDRTVYWEKLIMDITIITTENRRLYPAVIYNIEDNERKIPILDIDDIYDLLYKEQNILVTSDQYDQYGNKLKLFNGKLEKSDIKAMFASKQEEINKDLTSIMTLSEAAKKWGLANGSTIRKAIERGKFQQNEIKQAGDVWIITYQAMERVFGSIKNEDNAYVIYDNFENVYLTKEYYKYLQLAFLEGPYYDMRTRELETKYQYIKEILIKGLEALRNNQKVIIKQNKNNQIRQIICTEEEYYLYIEIFHGKKNLPTEWVEKLTKDLKALPK
;
A
#
# COMPACT_ATOMS: atom_id res chain seq x y z
N MET A 1 -49.62 -14.49 -44.10
CA MET A 1 -49.71 -13.19 -43.42
C MET A 1 -48.75 -13.20 -42.25
N ILE A 2 -47.48 -12.81 -42.45
CA ILE A 2 -46.55 -12.49 -41.36
C ILE A 2 -45.89 -11.19 -41.78
N LEU A 3 -46.26 -10.13 -41.09
CA LEU A 3 -45.77 -8.77 -41.26
C LEU A 3 -44.43 -8.61 -40.53
N SER A 4 -43.53 -7.93 -41.22
CA SER A 4 -42.32 -7.27 -40.74
C SER A 4 -42.57 -6.46 -39.46
N LEU A 5 -41.64 -6.55 -38.50
CA LEU A 5 -41.15 -5.39 -37.76
C LEU A 5 -39.62 -5.52 -37.53
N TYR A 6 -38.89 -4.74 -38.32
CA TYR A 6 -37.63 -4.09 -37.90
C TYR A 6 -37.83 -3.41 -36.53
N SER A 7 -36.83 -3.47 -35.65
CA SER A 7 -36.21 -2.26 -35.06
C SER A 7 -35.11 -2.64 -34.05
N ASP A 8 -33.93 -2.07 -34.27
CA ASP A 8 -32.87 -1.78 -33.30
C ASP A 8 -32.26 -2.90 -32.47
N ARG A 9 -31.34 -3.64 -33.11
CA ARG A 9 -30.10 -4.05 -32.42
C ARG A 9 -29.21 -2.80 -32.26
N THR A 10 -29.45 -2.05 -31.19
CA THR A 10 -28.49 -1.07 -30.68
C THR A 10 -27.24 -1.83 -30.23
N VAL A 11 -26.24 -1.83 -31.10
CA VAL A 11 -24.86 -2.23 -30.82
C VAL A 11 -24.27 -1.17 -29.88
N TYR A 12 -24.53 -1.29 -28.58
CA TYR A 12 -23.66 -0.68 -27.58
C TYR A 12 -22.65 -1.74 -27.17
N TRP A 13 -21.46 -1.63 -27.74
CA TRP A 13 -20.26 -2.23 -27.20
C TRP A 13 -20.16 -1.78 -25.73
N GLU A 14 -20.33 -2.71 -24.79
CA GLU A 14 -19.74 -2.58 -23.46
C GLU A 14 -18.24 -2.43 -23.69
N LYS A 15 -17.77 -1.19 -23.83
CA LYS A 15 -16.35 -0.86 -23.83
C LYS A 15 -15.82 -1.37 -22.50
N LEU A 16 -15.11 -2.50 -22.55
CA LEU A 16 -14.38 -3.09 -21.42
C LEU A 16 -13.69 -1.96 -20.65
N ILE A 17 -14.12 -1.74 -19.40
CA ILE A 17 -13.50 -0.74 -18.54
C ILE A 17 -12.09 -1.26 -18.22
N MET A 18 -11.08 -0.61 -18.79
CA MET A 18 -9.69 -0.90 -18.51
C MET A 18 -9.26 -0.09 -17.30
N ASP A 19 -8.78 -0.76 -16.25
CA ASP A 19 -8.22 -0.06 -15.10
C ASP A 19 -6.78 0.36 -15.44
N ILE A 20 -6.55 1.67 -15.55
CA ILE A 20 -5.23 2.22 -15.86
C ILE A 20 -4.46 2.47 -14.56
N THR A 21 -3.21 2.03 -14.52
CA THR A 21 -2.27 2.34 -13.45
C THR A 21 -1.16 3.23 -13.98
N ILE A 22 -0.86 4.31 -13.26
CA ILE A 22 0.29 5.18 -13.54
C ILE A 22 1.27 5.10 -12.38
N ILE A 23 2.55 4.87 -12.66
CA ILE A 23 3.65 5.00 -11.70
C ILE A 23 4.38 6.29 -12.03
N THR A 24 4.44 7.21 -11.07
CA THR A 24 5.16 8.49 -11.24
C THR A 24 6.66 8.32 -11.03
N THR A 25 7.46 9.29 -11.47
CA THR A 25 8.91 9.34 -11.24
C THR A 25 9.28 9.41 -9.75
N GLU A 26 8.38 9.94 -8.92
CA GLU A 26 8.47 9.89 -7.46
C GLU A 26 8.11 8.52 -6.85
N ASN A 27 7.86 7.50 -7.67
CA ASN A 27 7.37 6.16 -7.26
C ASN A 27 6.02 6.19 -6.53
N ARG A 28 5.16 7.15 -6.86
CA ARG A 28 3.75 7.11 -6.43
C ARG A 28 2.94 6.35 -7.46
N ARG A 29 1.93 5.62 -7.01
CA ARG A 29 1.00 4.91 -7.88
C ARG A 29 -0.33 5.61 -7.93
N LEU A 30 -0.88 5.82 -9.12
CA LEU A 30 -2.22 6.32 -9.34
C LEU A 30 -3.06 5.15 -9.86
N TYR A 31 -4.04 4.71 -9.09
CA TYR A 31 -4.92 3.61 -9.45
C TYR A 31 -6.30 3.66 -8.77
N PRO A 32 -7.42 3.35 -9.44
CA PRO A 32 -7.55 3.36 -10.90
C PRO A 32 -7.39 4.81 -11.38
N ALA A 33 -6.59 5.00 -12.43
CA ALA A 33 -6.38 6.30 -13.03
C ALA A 33 -7.46 6.55 -14.08
N VAL A 34 -8.15 7.69 -13.94
CA VAL A 34 -9.05 8.21 -14.97
C VAL A 34 -8.37 9.40 -15.62
N ILE A 35 -8.17 9.33 -16.94
CA ILE A 35 -7.39 10.29 -17.71
C ILE A 35 -8.34 11.10 -18.59
N TYR A 36 -8.09 12.41 -18.68
CA TYR A 36 -8.82 13.33 -19.53
C TYR A 36 -7.83 14.15 -20.37
N ASN A 37 -8.30 14.61 -21.53
CA ASN A 37 -7.59 15.65 -22.27
C ASN A 37 -7.62 16.96 -21.47
N ILE A 38 -6.53 17.71 -21.45
CA ILE A 38 -6.45 19.00 -20.77
C ILE A 38 -7.41 20.06 -21.34
N GLU A 39 -7.79 19.92 -22.62
CA GLU A 39 -8.76 20.79 -23.28
C GLU A 39 -10.20 20.49 -22.82
N ASP A 40 -10.46 19.29 -22.28
CA ASP A 40 -11.73 18.91 -21.67
C ASP A 40 -11.80 19.44 -20.23
N ASN A 41 -11.97 20.76 -20.10
CA ASN A 41 -12.07 21.46 -18.81
C ASN A 41 -13.22 20.95 -17.94
N GLU A 42 -14.25 20.33 -18.54
CA GLU A 42 -15.42 19.81 -17.85
C GLU A 42 -15.31 18.31 -17.49
N ARG A 43 -14.20 17.64 -17.87
CA ARG A 43 -13.92 16.23 -17.57
C ARG A 43 -15.03 15.29 -18.01
N LYS A 44 -15.65 15.60 -19.16
CA LYS A 44 -16.83 14.89 -19.65
C LYS A 44 -16.47 13.57 -20.31
N ILE A 45 -15.29 13.46 -20.93
CA ILE A 45 -14.92 12.32 -21.75
C ILE A 45 -13.59 11.73 -21.26
N PRO A 46 -13.63 10.64 -20.47
CA PRO A 46 -12.41 9.95 -20.09
C PRO A 46 -11.79 9.22 -21.29
N ILE A 47 -10.46 9.26 -21.37
CA ILE A 47 -9.67 8.50 -22.33
C ILE A 47 -9.45 7.10 -21.74
N LEU A 48 -9.92 6.09 -22.46
CA LEU A 48 -9.97 4.71 -21.97
C LEU A 48 -8.89 3.83 -22.60
N ASP A 49 -8.37 4.22 -23.77
CA ASP A 49 -7.31 3.51 -24.45
C ASP A 49 -5.94 4.04 -23.99
N ILE A 50 -5.03 3.12 -23.66
CA ILE A 50 -3.68 3.47 -23.25
C ILE A 50 -2.86 4.05 -24.41
N ASP A 51 -3.14 3.60 -25.64
CA ASP A 51 -2.42 4.08 -26.83
C ASP A 51 -2.78 5.55 -27.12
N ASP A 52 -4.05 5.92 -26.96
CA ASP A 52 -4.51 7.31 -27.07
C ASP A 52 -3.84 8.22 -26.02
N ILE A 53 -3.61 7.71 -24.80
CA ILE A 53 -2.93 8.46 -23.74
C ILE A 53 -1.45 8.65 -24.08
N TYR A 54 -0.78 7.63 -24.62
CA TYR A 54 0.59 7.76 -25.11
C TYR A 54 0.67 8.79 -26.22
N ASP A 55 -0.23 8.78 -27.20
CA ASP A 55 -0.24 9.73 -28.30
C ASP A 55 -0.33 11.19 -27.83
N LEU A 56 -1.10 11.47 -26.78
CA LEU A 56 -1.15 12.80 -26.17
C LEU A 56 0.18 13.18 -25.53
N LEU A 57 0.75 12.28 -24.72
CA LEU A 57 2.02 12.51 -24.03
C LEU A 57 3.20 12.68 -25.00
N TYR A 58 3.20 11.97 -26.14
CA TYR A 58 4.23 12.11 -27.17
C TYR A 58 4.10 13.38 -28.01
N LYS A 59 2.91 14.00 -28.05
CA LYS A 59 2.69 15.34 -28.63
C LYS A 59 2.99 16.47 -27.64
N GLU A 60 3.72 16.18 -26.55
CA GLU A 60 4.03 17.11 -25.45
C GLU A 60 2.79 17.73 -24.79
N GLN A 61 1.64 17.05 -24.87
CA GLN A 61 0.44 17.48 -24.18
C GLN A 61 0.42 16.91 -22.76
N ASN A 62 0.09 17.77 -21.81
CA ASN A 62 -0.20 17.35 -20.44
C ASN A 62 -1.53 16.61 -20.40
N ILE A 63 -1.61 15.57 -19.58
CA ILE A 63 -2.85 14.85 -19.31
C ILE A 63 -3.40 15.25 -17.96
N LEU A 64 -4.73 15.29 -17.83
CA LEU A 64 -5.39 15.49 -16.54
C LEU A 64 -5.75 14.13 -15.95
N VAL A 65 -5.30 13.85 -14.73
CA VAL A 65 -5.52 12.57 -14.07
C VAL A 65 -6.28 12.74 -12.75
N THR A 66 -7.32 11.95 -12.59
CA THR A 66 -8.02 11.77 -11.30
C THR A 66 -7.85 10.32 -10.85
N SER A 67 -7.37 10.09 -9.64
CA SER A 67 -7.07 8.74 -9.17
C SER A 67 -6.85 8.69 -7.66
N ASP A 68 -7.04 7.52 -7.04
CA ASP A 68 -6.45 7.30 -5.72
C ASP A 68 -4.92 7.20 -5.86
N GLN A 69 -4.20 7.95 -5.04
CA GLN A 69 -2.75 7.90 -4.98
C GLN A 69 -2.32 6.92 -3.89
N TYR A 70 -1.32 6.11 -4.20
CA TYR A 70 -0.65 5.20 -3.29
C TYR A 70 0.85 5.48 -3.28
N ASP A 71 1.51 5.18 -2.18
CA ASP A 71 2.97 5.14 -2.14
C ASP A 71 3.52 3.88 -2.85
N GLN A 72 4.85 3.78 -2.94
CA GLN A 72 5.55 2.61 -3.50
C GLN A 72 5.29 1.30 -2.74
N TYR A 73 4.68 1.37 -1.55
CA TYR A 73 4.37 0.23 -0.69
C TYR A 73 2.91 -0.20 -0.76
N GLY A 74 2.07 0.51 -1.53
CA GLY A 74 0.65 0.21 -1.71
C GLY A 74 -0.27 0.85 -0.66
N ASN A 75 0.22 1.80 0.15
CA ASN A 75 -0.62 2.53 1.09
C ASN A 75 -1.31 3.70 0.37
N LYS A 76 -2.63 3.80 0.52
CA LYS A 76 -3.39 4.93 -0.02
C LYS A 76 -2.99 6.21 0.69
N LEU A 77 -2.51 7.20 -0.06
CA LEU A 77 -2.09 8.51 0.42
C LEU A 77 -3.26 9.49 0.41
N LYS A 78 -3.74 9.86 -0.78
CA LYS A 78 -4.83 10.82 -0.98
C LYS A 78 -5.39 10.71 -2.40
N LEU A 79 -6.49 11.39 -2.67
CA LEU A 79 -6.95 11.56 -4.04
C LEU A 79 -5.96 12.45 -4.80
N PHE A 80 -5.43 11.93 -5.91
CA PHE A 80 -4.73 12.71 -6.91
C PHE A 80 -5.73 13.31 -7.88
N ASN A 81 -5.63 14.61 -8.08
CA ASN A 81 -6.39 15.35 -9.08
C ASN A 81 -5.47 16.44 -9.62
N GLY A 82 -4.79 16.16 -10.72
CA GLY A 82 -3.71 17.00 -11.19
C GLY A 82 -3.30 16.69 -12.62
N LYS A 83 -2.44 17.57 -13.15
CA LYS A 83 -1.84 17.41 -14.47
C LYS A 83 -0.58 16.57 -14.34
N LEU A 84 -0.32 15.72 -15.33
CA LEU A 84 0.95 15.02 -15.48
C LEU A 84 1.49 15.29 -16.88
N GLU A 85 2.78 15.60 -16.95
CA GLU A 85 3.55 15.56 -18.19
C GLU A 85 4.23 14.19 -18.36
N LYS A 86 4.79 13.94 -19.54
CA LYS A 86 5.50 12.69 -19.82
C LYS A 86 6.68 12.45 -18.85
N SER A 87 7.38 13.51 -18.45
CA SER A 87 8.48 13.48 -17.48
C SER A 87 8.06 13.06 -16.07
N ASP A 88 6.79 13.24 -15.70
CA ASP A 88 6.27 12.81 -14.41
C ASP A 88 6.00 11.32 -14.36
N ILE A 89 5.92 10.66 -15.52
CA ILE A 89 5.43 9.29 -15.66
C ILE A 89 6.62 8.36 -15.87
N LYS A 90 6.83 7.48 -14.89
CA LYS A 90 7.86 6.43 -14.95
C LYS A 90 7.36 5.20 -15.70
N ALA A 91 6.09 4.83 -15.52
CA ALA A 91 5.46 3.73 -16.24
C ALA A 91 3.94 3.89 -16.24
N MET A 92 3.29 3.34 -17.27
CA MET A 92 1.84 3.26 -17.35
C MET A 92 1.42 1.90 -17.93
N PHE A 93 0.36 1.32 -17.38
CA PHE A 93 -0.18 0.05 -17.89
C PHE A 93 -1.68 -0.07 -17.59
N ALA A 94 -2.38 -0.75 -18.48
CA ALA A 94 -3.79 -1.09 -18.32
C ALA A 94 -3.93 -2.56 -17.91
N SER A 95 -4.82 -2.82 -16.96
CA SER A 95 -5.24 -4.16 -16.56
C SER A 95 -6.69 -4.40 -16.96
N LYS A 96 -6.97 -5.57 -17.57
CA LYS A 96 -8.33 -6.03 -17.81
C LYS A 96 -8.95 -6.46 -16.48
N GLN A 97 -10.19 -6.05 -16.25
CA GLN A 97 -10.98 -6.43 -15.09
C GLN A 97 -11.52 -7.88 -15.24
N GLU A 98 -10.63 -8.84 -15.50
CA GLU A 98 -10.95 -10.28 -15.43
C GLU A 98 -10.35 -10.82 -14.14
N GLU A 99 -11.18 -10.97 -13.11
CA GLU A 99 -10.91 -11.71 -11.86
C GLU A 99 -9.54 -11.48 -11.16
N ILE A 100 -8.98 -10.26 -11.20
CA ILE A 100 -7.82 -9.92 -10.36
C ILE A 100 -8.31 -9.47 -8.98
N ASN A 101 -8.94 -10.38 -8.23
CA ASN A 101 -9.16 -10.20 -6.79
C ASN A 101 -7.89 -10.57 -5.98
N LYS A 102 -6.71 -10.33 -6.57
CA LYS A 102 -5.40 -10.54 -5.95
C LYS A 102 -4.55 -9.28 -6.13
N ASP A 103 -4.89 -8.30 -5.30
CA ASP A 103 -4.00 -7.34 -4.69
C ASP A 103 -2.93 -6.73 -5.63
N LEU A 104 -3.27 -5.62 -6.27
CA LEU A 104 -2.32 -4.77 -7.00
C LEU A 104 -1.20 -4.24 -6.09
N THR A 105 -1.37 -4.27 -4.76
CA THR A 105 -0.31 -4.02 -3.77
C THR A 105 0.89 -4.98 -3.92
N SER A 106 0.73 -6.06 -4.68
CA SER A 106 1.78 -7.04 -4.92
C SER A 106 2.75 -6.68 -6.05
N ILE A 107 2.55 -5.64 -6.86
CA ILE A 107 3.44 -5.33 -8.00
C ILE A 107 4.44 -4.22 -7.63
N MET A 108 5.68 -4.28 -8.11
CA MET A 108 6.74 -3.29 -7.82
C MET A 108 7.72 -3.16 -9.00
N THR A 109 8.46 -2.06 -9.06
CA THR A 109 9.57 -1.92 -10.02
C THR A 109 10.77 -2.76 -9.58
N LEU A 110 11.68 -3.10 -10.51
CA LEU A 110 12.89 -3.86 -10.14
C LEU A 110 13.75 -3.17 -9.07
N SER A 111 13.77 -1.84 -9.06
CA SER A 111 14.53 -1.06 -8.07
C SER A 111 13.90 -1.17 -6.67
N GLU A 112 12.57 -1.11 -6.58
CA GLU A 112 11.82 -1.32 -5.34
C GLU A 112 12.02 -2.76 -4.83
N ALA A 113 11.88 -3.74 -5.71
CA ALA A 113 12.13 -5.15 -5.40
C ALA A 113 13.54 -5.38 -4.89
N ALA A 114 14.54 -4.76 -5.54
CA ALA A 114 15.93 -4.91 -5.13
C ALA A 114 16.19 -4.32 -3.76
N LYS A 115 15.69 -3.10 -3.47
CA LYS A 115 15.78 -2.52 -2.13
C LYS A 115 15.12 -3.44 -1.09
N LYS A 116 13.92 -3.93 -1.39
CA LYS A 116 13.12 -4.76 -0.48
C LYS A 116 13.77 -6.12 -0.17
N TRP A 117 14.46 -6.72 -1.13
CA TRP A 117 15.21 -7.98 -0.94
C TRP A 117 16.70 -7.80 -0.59
N GLY A 118 17.17 -6.57 -0.39
CA GLY A 118 18.58 -6.29 -0.13
C GLY A 118 19.52 -6.67 -1.29
N LEU A 119 19.02 -6.60 -2.52
CA LEU A 119 19.75 -6.88 -3.76
C LEU A 119 20.31 -5.60 -4.38
N ALA A 120 21.37 -5.75 -5.17
CA ALA A 120 22.02 -4.61 -5.82
C ALA A 120 21.19 -4.03 -6.99
N ASN A 121 20.58 -2.84 -6.77
CA ASN A 121 20.03 -1.90 -7.76
C ASN A 121 19.27 -2.53 -8.96
N GLY A 122 18.54 -3.62 -8.73
CA GLY A 122 17.74 -4.32 -9.76
C GLY A 122 18.54 -5.20 -10.74
N SER A 123 19.87 -5.09 -10.77
CA SER A 123 20.74 -5.84 -11.70
C SER A 123 20.65 -7.37 -11.53
N THR A 124 20.54 -7.82 -10.27
CA THR A 124 20.37 -9.24 -9.93
C THR A 124 19.04 -9.77 -10.46
N ILE A 125 18.00 -8.94 -10.40
CA ILE A 125 16.66 -9.31 -10.86
C ILE A 125 16.62 -9.32 -12.39
N ARG A 126 17.25 -8.35 -13.08
CA ARG A 126 17.39 -8.37 -14.55
C ARG A 126 18.11 -9.64 -15.04
N LYS A 127 19.20 -10.05 -14.39
CA LYS A 127 19.87 -11.31 -14.74
C LYS A 127 18.97 -12.53 -14.54
N ALA A 128 18.09 -12.51 -13.54
CA ALA A 128 17.13 -13.60 -13.34
C ALA A 128 16.03 -13.61 -14.43
N ILE A 129 15.62 -12.42 -14.90
CA ILE A 129 14.72 -12.27 -16.06
C ILE A 129 15.38 -12.83 -17.33
N GLU A 130 16.61 -12.42 -17.64
CA GLU A 130 17.38 -12.91 -18.80
C GLU A 130 17.58 -14.44 -18.78
N ARG A 131 17.67 -15.02 -17.58
CA ARG A 131 17.80 -16.48 -17.36
C ARG A 131 16.46 -17.22 -17.37
N GLY A 132 15.34 -16.55 -17.65
CA GLY A 132 14.01 -17.16 -17.71
C GLY A 132 13.51 -17.70 -16.37
N LYS A 133 13.91 -17.10 -15.23
CA LYS A 133 13.48 -17.57 -13.91
C LYS A 133 12.04 -17.18 -13.55
N PHE A 134 11.47 -16.21 -14.26
CA PHE A 134 10.12 -15.69 -14.05
C PHE A 134 9.15 -16.16 -15.12
N GLN A 135 7.90 -16.33 -14.73
CA GLN A 135 6.79 -16.66 -15.62
C GLN A 135 6.25 -15.41 -16.32
N GLN A 136 5.56 -15.60 -17.44
CA GLN A 136 5.11 -14.50 -18.30
C GLN A 136 4.10 -13.55 -17.62
N ASN A 137 3.35 -14.03 -16.62
CA ASN A 137 2.40 -13.25 -15.82
C ASN A 137 3.02 -12.64 -14.56
N GLU A 138 4.28 -12.95 -14.25
CA GLU A 138 4.98 -12.47 -13.05
C GLU A 138 5.81 -11.21 -13.30
N ILE A 139 6.20 -10.99 -14.55
CA ILE A 139 7.02 -9.87 -15.00
C ILE A 139 6.42 -9.25 -16.26
N LYS A 140 6.46 -7.92 -16.35
CA LYS A 140 6.04 -7.17 -17.54
C LYS A 140 6.94 -5.97 -17.74
N GLN A 141 7.24 -5.64 -18.98
CA GLN A 141 7.87 -4.38 -19.32
C GLN A 141 6.78 -3.33 -19.61
N ALA A 142 6.85 -2.20 -18.91
CA ALA A 142 5.95 -1.06 -19.07
C ALA A 142 6.80 0.18 -19.39
N GLY A 143 6.89 0.53 -20.68
CA GLY A 143 7.85 1.51 -21.17
C GLY A 143 9.29 1.04 -20.95
N ASP A 144 10.12 1.89 -20.33
CA ASP A 144 11.54 1.59 -20.03
C ASP A 144 11.73 0.82 -18.72
N VAL A 145 10.65 0.55 -17.98
CA VAL A 145 10.72 -0.04 -16.65
C VAL A 145 10.12 -1.44 -16.64
N TRP A 146 10.81 -2.35 -15.97
CA TRP A 146 10.31 -3.68 -15.66
C TRP A 146 9.56 -3.65 -14.32
N ILE A 147 8.34 -4.20 -14.35
CA ILE A 147 7.52 -4.45 -13.17
C ILE A 147 7.47 -5.94 -12.86
N ILE A 148 7.42 -6.28 -11.58
CA ILE A 148 7.47 -7.63 -11.05
C ILE A 148 6.53 -7.78 -9.86
N THR A 149 5.96 -8.96 -9.66
CA THR A 149 5.13 -9.23 -8.48
C THR A 149 5.96 -9.66 -7.25
N TYR A 150 5.42 -9.43 -6.06
CA TYR A 150 5.97 -9.84 -4.77
C TYR A 150 6.08 -11.37 -4.71
N GLN A 151 5.04 -12.07 -5.17
CA GLN A 151 5.02 -13.53 -5.21
C GLN A 151 6.14 -14.08 -6.10
N ALA A 152 6.40 -13.43 -7.24
CA ALA A 152 7.51 -13.79 -8.11
C ALA A 152 8.86 -13.62 -7.42
N MET A 153 9.06 -12.49 -6.73
CA MET A 153 10.27 -12.22 -5.96
C MET A 153 10.48 -13.24 -4.84
N GLU A 154 9.43 -13.56 -4.08
CA GLU A 154 9.50 -14.57 -3.01
C GLU A 154 9.80 -15.97 -3.56
N ARG A 155 9.18 -16.36 -4.69
CA ARG A 155 9.43 -17.65 -5.33
C ARG A 155 10.86 -17.80 -5.84
N VAL A 156 11.42 -16.76 -6.46
CA VAL A 156 12.74 -16.81 -7.12
C VAL A 156 13.89 -16.53 -6.15
N PHE A 157 13.72 -15.59 -5.22
CA PHE A 157 14.78 -15.15 -4.31
C PHE A 157 14.58 -15.61 -2.86
N GLY A 158 13.45 -16.27 -2.57
CA GLY A 158 13.06 -16.68 -1.22
C GLY A 158 12.43 -15.53 -0.43
N SER A 159 12.00 -15.84 0.79
CA SER A 159 11.55 -14.82 1.75
C SER A 159 12.70 -13.87 2.09
N ILE A 160 12.36 -12.64 2.50
CA ILE A 160 13.34 -11.57 2.76
C ILE A 160 14.34 -12.03 3.84
N LYS A 161 15.58 -12.27 3.41
CA LYS A 161 16.69 -12.70 4.26
C LYS A 161 17.10 -11.56 5.18
N ASN A 162 16.51 -11.45 6.36
CA ASN A 162 17.06 -10.81 7.56
C ASN A 162 15.98 -10.74 8.65
N GLU A 163 15.26 -11.82 9.00
CA GLU A 163 14.36 -11.74 10.17
C GLU A 163 15.13 -11.74 11.49
N ASP A 164 16.36 -12.27 11.52
CA ASP A 164 17.09 -12.61 12.75
C ASP A 164 17.62 -11.42 13.57
N ASN A 165 17.72 -10.22 12.98
CA ASN A 165 18.14 -9.00 13.68
C ASN A 165 17.07 -7.89 13.60
N ALA A 166 15.80 -8.28 13.54
CA ALA A 166 14.67 -7.38 13.43
C ALA A 166 13.80 -7.40 14.70
N TYR A 167 13.34 -6.23 15.11
CA TYR A 167 12.33 -6.13 16.16
C TYR A 167 10.94 -6.39 15.57
N VAL A 168 10.28 -7.46 15.99
CA VAL A 168 8.98 -7.85 15.44
C VAL A 168 7.85 -7.23 16.26
N ILE A 169 6.96 -6.49 15.60
CA ILE A 169 5.72 -5.97 16.17
C ILE A 169 4.55 -6.68 15.52
N TYR A 170 3.67 -7.25 16.34
CA TYR A 170 2.42 -7.81 15.85
C TYR A 170 1.35 -6.72 15.76
N ASP A 171 0.84 -6.51 14.56
CA ASP A 171 0.05 -5.34 14.19
C ASP A 171 -1.37 -5.33 14.74
N ASN A 172 -1.81 -6.46 15.31
CA ASN A 172 -3.16 -6.57 15.81
C ASN A 172 -3.32 -5.98 17.22
N PHE A 173 -2.26 -5.85 18.04
CA PHE A 173 -2.24 -5.34 19.43
C PHE A 173 -3.30 -5.91 20.42
N GLU A 174 -4.41 -6.44 19.94
CA GLU A 174 -5.58 -6.99 20.60
C GLU A 174 -5.26 -8.28 21.34
N ASN A 175 -4.52 -9.22 20.74
CA ASN A 175 -4.34 -10.53 21.35
C ASN A 175 -3.50 -10.51 22.63
N VAL A 176 -2.47 -9.65 22.69
CA VAL A 176 -1.59 -9.55 23.86
C VAL A 176 -2.19 -8.61 24.92
N TYR A 177 -2.90 -7.55 24.48
CA TYR A 177 -3.68 -6.68 25.36
C TYR A 177 -4.82 -7.44 26.05
N LEU A 178 -5.57 -8.25 25.29
CA LEU A 178 -6.68 -9.04 25.83
C LEU A 178 -6.20 -10.13 26.79
N THR A 179 -5.04 -10.77 26.57
CA THR A 179 -4.61 -11.86 27.46
C THR A 179 -4.00 -11.38 28.77
N LYS A 180 -3.24 -10.27 28.82
CA LYS A 180 -2.68 -9.78 30.11
C LYS A 180 -3.69 -9.03 30.97
N GLU A 181 -4.53 -8.20 30.37
CA GLU A 181 -5.47 -7.36 31.10
C GLU A 181 -6.78 -8.07 31.43
N TYR A 182 -7.27 -9.01 30.61
CA TYR A 182 -8.49 -9.78 30.94
C TYR A 182 -8.35 -10.59 32.23
N TYR A 183 -7.19 -11.21 32.48
CA TYR A 183 -6.95 -11.96 33.74
C TYR A 183 -6.82 -11.04 34.96
N LYS A 184 -6.21 -9.87 34.80
CA LYS A 184 -6.08 -8.86 35.87
C LYS A 184 -7.41 -8.17 36.16
N TYR A 185 -8.21 -7.94 35.13
CA TYR A 185 -9.57 -7.42 35.15
C TYR A 185 -10.57 -8.39 35.78
N LEU A 186 -10.56 -9.69 35.43
CA LEU A 186 -11.42 -10.69 36.07
C LEU A 186 -11.19 -10.77 37.58
N GLN A 187 -9.94 -10.60 38.03
CA GLN A 187 -9.62 -10.54 39.46
C GLN A 187 -10.14 -9.26 40.13
N LEU A 188 -10.12 -8.10 39.45
CA LEU A 188 -10.51 -6.81 40.01
C LEU A 188 -12.03 -6.52 39.91
N ALA A 189 -12.67 -6.90 38.80
CA ALA A 189 -14.11 -6.72 38.56
C ALA A 189 -14.97 -7.60 39.49
N PHE A 190 -14.42 -8.71 39.98
CA PHE A 190 -15.03 -9.50 41.06
C PHE A 190 -15.12 -8.72 42.39
N LEU A 191 -14.31 -7.68 42.59
CA LEU A 191 -14.14 -7.01 43.89
C LEU A 191 -14.92 -5.70 44.08
N GLU A 192 -15.22 -4.88 43.05
CA GLU A 192 -15.53 -3.44 43.32
C GLU A 192 -16.80 -2.75 42.74
N GLY A 193 -17.69 -3.37 41.96
CA GLY A 193 -18.96 -2.68 41.58
C GLY A 193 -18.79 -1.39 40.73
N PRO A 194 -19.87 -0.61 40.43
CA PRO A 194 -20.29 -0.32 39.04
C PRO A 194 -19.69 0.91 38.32
N TYR A 195 -19.18 0.66 37.11
CA TYR A 195 -19.66 1.18 35.81
C TYR A 195 -19.73 2.70 35.51
N TYR A 196 -18.71 3.50 35.87
CA TYR A 196 -18.50 4.81 35.19
C TYR A 196 -17.04 5.26 34.94
N ASP A 197 -16.05 4.37 34.86
CA ASP A 197 -14.74 4.77 34.28
C ASP A 197 -14.01 3.62 33.57
N MET A 198 -14.76 2.60 33.15
CA MET A 198 -14.16 1.38 32.56
C MET A 198 -13.58 1.66 31.17
N ARG A 199 -14.31 2.37 30.30
CA ARG A 199 -13.83 2.66 28.94
C ARG A 199 -12.62 3.58 28.91
N THR A 200 -12.56 4.57 29.79
CA THR A 200 -11.41 5.49 29.87
C THR A 200 -10.17 4.76 30.38
N ARG A 201 -10.32 3.95 31.44
CA ARG A 201 -9.22 3.13 31.98
C ARG A 201 -8.75 2.06 31.00
N GLU A 202 -9.66 1.41 30.29
CA GLU A 202 -9.31 0.48 29.20
C GLU A 202 -8.53 1.21 28.10
N LEU A 203 -8.98 2.39 27.70
CA LEU A 203 -8.31 3.16 26.65
C LEU A 203 -6.92 3.63 27.07
N GLU A 204 -6.75 4.14 28.29
CA GLU A 204 -5.45 4.55 28.83
C GLU A 204 -4.50 3.35 28.97
N THR A 205 -4.99 2.22 29.47
CA THR A 205 -4.19 0.98 29.58
C THR A 205 -3.74 0.50 28.19
N LYS A 206 -4.65 0.52 27.21
CA LYS A 206 -4.34 0.18 25.82
C LYS A 206 -3.31 1.13 25.24
N TYR A 207 -3.44 2.43 25.52
CA TYR A 207 -2.48 3.45 25.12
C TYR A 207 -1.08 3.18 25.67
N GLN A 208 -0.95 2.94 26.98
CA GLN A 208 0.36 2.69 27.60
C GLN A 208 1.03 1.43 27.03
N TYR A 209 0.27 0.35 26.83
CA TYR A 209 0.78 -0.87 26.22
C TYR A 209 1.30 -0.64 24.79
N ILE A 210 0.51 0.05 23.96
CA ILE A 210 0.92 0.39 22.58
C ILE A 210 2.16 1.28 22.62
N LYS A 211 2.18 2.29 23.49
CA LYS A 211 3.31 3.21 23.66
C LYS A 211 4.59 2.47 24.00
N GLU A 212 4.58 1.56 24.97
CA GLU A 212 5.76 0.77 25.34
C GLU A 212 6.32 -0.05 24.18
N ILE A 213 5.46 -0.67 23.38
CA ILE A 213 5.89 -1.45 22.21
C ILE A 213 6.51 -0.55 21.15
N LEU A 214 5.90 0.62 20.93
CA LEU A 214 6.39 1.55 19.94
C LEU A 214 7.71 2.21 20.36
N ILE A 215 7.90 2.45 21.66
CA ILE A 215 9.18 2.88 22.21
C ILE A 215 10.28 1.86 21.86
N LYS A 216 10.04 0.58 22.14
CA LYS A 216 11.02 -0.48 21.84
C LYS A 216 11.33 -0.63 20.35
N GLY A 217 10.33 -0.45 19.49
CA GLY A 217 10.57 -0.45 18.04
C GLY A 217 11.36 0.77 17.57
N LEU A 218 11.12 1.94 18.17
CA LEU A 218 11.93 3.14 17.90
C LEU A 218 13.38 2.96 18.38
N GLU A 219 13.58 2.40 19.56
CA GLU A 219 14.91 2.06 20.09
C GLU A 219 15.64 1.06 19.18
N ALA A 220 14.93 0.05 18.66
CA ALA A 220 15.50 -0.89 17.70
C ALA A 220 16.02 -0.17 16.43
N LEU A 221 15.24 0.77 15.88
CA LEU A 221 15.65 1.57 14.72
C LEU A 221 16.89 2.43 15.01
N ARG A 222 16.94 3.07 16.17
CA ARG A 222 18.10 3.85 16.62
C ARG A 222 19.36 3.00 16.80
N ASN A 223 19.18 1.72 17.16
CA ASN A 223 20.24 0.73 17.24
C ASN A 223 20.56 0.06 15.89
N ASN A 224 20.16 0.66 14.76
CA ASN A 224 20.34 0.13 13.41
C ASN A 224 19.69 -1.24 13.16
N GLN A 225 18.68 -1.60 13.95
CA GLN A 225 17.83 -2.76 13.70
C GLN A 225 16.59 -2.33 12.93
N LYS A 226 16.06 -3.22 12.08
CA LYS A 226 14.80 -2.96 11.40
C LYS A 226 13.62 -3.45 12.23
N VAL A 227 12.45 -2.85 12.03
CA VAL A 227 11.21 -3.28 12.67
C VAL A 227 10.35 -4.03 11.65
N ILE A 228 9.90 -5.24 11.98
CA ILE A 228 9.00 -6.01 11.12
C ILE A 228 7.61 -6.04 11.73
N ILE A 229 6.64 -5.51 11.00
CA ILE A 229 5.23 -5.56 11.36
C ILE A 229 4.64 -6.87 10.81
N LYS A 230 4.20 -7.77 11.69
CA LYS A 230 3.56 -9.04 11.31
C LYS A 230 2.09 -9.09 11.68
N GLN A 231 1.30 -9.77 10.86
CA GLN A 231 -0.06 -10.14 11.21
C GLN A 231 -0.03 -11.34 12.15
N ASN A 232 -0.70 -11.22 13.30
CA ASN A 232 -0.65 -12.25 14.34
C ASN A 232 -1.22 -13.60 13.90
N LYS A 233 -2.34 -13.60 13.14
CA LYS A 233 -3.07 -14.83 12.79
C LYS A 233 -2.27 -15.83 11.93
N ASN A 234 -1.41 -15.34 11.04
CA ASN A 234 -0.71 -16.16 10.04
C ASN A 234 0.80 -15.84 9.97
N ASN A 235 1.31 -15.03 10.89
CA ASN A 235 2.69 -14.54 10.94
C ASN A 235 3.16 -13.86 9.64
N GLN A 236 2.21 -13.41 8.79
CA GLN A 236 2.51 -12.78 7.52
C GLN A 236 3.12 -11.41 7.75
N ILE A 237 4.25 -11.14 7.09
CA ILE A 237 4.86 -9.81 7.11
C ILE A 237 3.93 -8.83 6.41
N ARG A 238 3.47 -7.83 7.15
CA ARG A 238 2.70 -6.70 6.61
C ARG A 238 3.60 -5.56 6.18
N GLN A 239 4.63 -5.27 6.97
CA GLN A 239 5.54 -4.18 6.68
C GLN A 239 6.92 -4.44 7.28
N ILE A 240 7.95 -3.89 6.66
CA ILE A 240 9.31 -3.83 7.19
C ILE A 240 9.68 -2.36 7.21
N ILE A 241 10.13 -1.88 8.36
CA ILE A 241 10.44 -0.48 8.63
C ILE A 241 11.93 -0.38 8.95
N CYS A 242 12.63 0.52 8.25
CA CYS A 242 14.08 0.66 8.34
C CYS A 242 14.52 2.06 8.82
N THR A 243 13.62 3.06 8.85
CA THR A 243 13.94 4.41 9.33
C THR A 243 12.92 4.93 10.35
N GLU A 244 13.31 5.94 11.14
CA GLU A 244 12.40 6.61 12.08
C GLU A 244 11.24 7.30 11.34
N GLU A 245 11.47 7.87 10.15
CA GLU A 245 10.41 8.53 9.36
C GLU A 245 9.35 7.52 8.92
N GLU A 246 9.77 6.35 8.41
CA GLU A 246 8.87 5.24 8.08
C GLU A 246 8.09 4.75 9.32
N TYR A 247 8.72 4.83 10.50
CA TYR A 247 8.12 4.42 11.77
C TYR A 247 7.05 5.39 12.26
N TYR A 248 7.30 6.71 12.20
CA TYR A 248 6.27 7.70 12.54
C TYR A 248 5.10 7.65 11.56
N LEU A 249 5.36 7.44 10.27
CA LEU A 249 4.30 7.28 9.28
C LEU A 249 3.43 6.05 9.55
N TYR A 250 4.04 4.94 9.97
CA TYR A 250 3.30 3.75 10.41
C TYR A 250 2.38 4.03 11.60
N ILE A 251 2.83 4.84 12.57
CA ILE A 251 2.06 5.22 13.76
C ILE A 251 0.95 6.21 13.40
N GLU A 252 1.15 7.09 12.42
CA GLU A 252 0.08 7.97 11.95
C GLU A 252 -1.07 7.16 11.33
N ILE A 253 -0.81 6.02 10.68
CA ILE A 253 -1.82 5.14 10.06
C ILE A 253 -2.59 4.28 11.11
N PHE A 254 -2.17 4.32 12.38
CA PHE A 254 -2.72 3.49 13.47
C PHE A 254 -4.19 3.79 13.82
N HIS A 255 -4.70 4.98 13.49
CA HIS A 255 -6.10 5.36 13.66
C HIS A 255 -7.06 4.52 12.79
N GLY A 256 -6.61 4.09 11.60
CA GLY A 256 -7.42 3.33 10.65
C GLY A 256 -7.74 1.89 11.10
N LYS A 257 -7.05 1.37 12.12
CA LYS A 257 -7.15 -0.03 12.58
C LYS A 257 -7.97 -0.24 13.84
N LYS A 258 -8.77 0.74 14.28
CA LYS A 258 -9.56 0.70 15.55
C LYS A 258 -8.72 0.47 16.82
N ASN A 259 -7.42 0.76 16.76
CA ASN A 259 -6.52 0.53 17.89
C ASN A 259 -6.60 1.66 18.92
N LEU A 260 -6.43 2.91 18.50
CA LEU A 260 -6.58 4.11 19.34
C LEU A 260 -7.40 5.17 18.58
N PRO A 261 -8.20 6.00 19.28
CA PRO A 261 -8.80 7.19 18.70
C PRO A 261 -7.74 8.17 18.20
N THR A 262 -8.10 9.00 17.23
CA THR A 262 -7.18 9.95 16.57
C THR A 262 -6.40 10.82 17.56
N GLU A 263 -7.08 11.39 18.56
CA GLU A 263 -6.47 12.24 19.60
C GLU A 263 -5.35 11.53 20.37
N TRP A 264 -5.51 10.22 20.62
CA TRP A 264 -4.51 9.40 21.33
C TRP A 264 -3.34 9.00 20.43
N VAL A 265 -3.58 8.85 19.12
CA VAL A 265 -2.52 8.64 18.13
C VAL A 265 -1.68 9.92 17.99
N GLU A 266 -2.30 11.10 17.95
CA GLU A 266 -1.58 12.38 17.95
C GLU A 266 -0.74 12.56 19.22
N LYS A 267 -1.32 12.26 20.40
CA LYS A 267 -0.61 12.24 21.68
C LYS A 267 0.57 11.26 21.65
N LEU A 268 0.37 10.04 21.14
CA LEU A 268 1.39 9.01 21.01
C LEU A 268 2.56 9.46 20.13
N THR A 269 2.27 10.03 18.96
CA THR A 269 3.29 10.56 18.04
C THR A 269 4.09 11.68 18.68
N LYS A 270 3.43 12.58 19.42
CA LYS A 270 4.11 13.65 20.16
C LYS A 270 5.01 13.10 21.27
N ASP A 271 4.52 12.14 22.04
CA ASP A 271 5.26 11.50 23.13
C ASP A 271 6.52 10.78 22.61
N LEU A 272 6.43 10.08 21.47
CA LEU A 272 7.56 9.37 20.87
C LEU A 272 8.61 10.34 20.31
N LYS A 273 8.18 11.42 19.65
CA LYS A 273 9.09 12.46 19.12
C LYS A 273 9.82 13.23 20.24
N ALA A 274 9.26 13.26 21.45
CA ALA A 274 9.86 13.89 22.62
C ALA A 274 10.94 13.02 23.30
N LEU A 275 11.10 11.75 22.91
CA LEU A 275 12.10 10.86 23.50
C LEU A 275 13.52 11.27 23.08
N PRO A 276 14.49 11.28 24.02
CA PRO A 276 15.88 11.58 23.70
C PRO A 276 16.41 10.59 22.68
N LYS A 277 17.24 11.07 21.75
CA LYS A 277 17.90 10.25 20.73
C LYS A 277 19.07 9.47 21.33
#